data_AF-A0A4R1WQB3-F1
#
_entry.id   AF-A0A4R1WQB3-F1
#
_cell.length_a   1.000
_cell.length_b   1.000
_cell.length_c   1.000
_cell.angle_alpha   90.00
_cell.angle_beta   90.00
_cell.angle_gamma   90.00
#
_symmetry.space_group_name_H-M   'P 1'
#
loop_
_entity.id
_entity.type
_entity.pdbx_description
1 polymer ?
#
loop_
_entity_poly.entity_id
_entity_poly.type
_entity_poly.pdbx_seq_one_letter_code
_entity_poly.pdbx_strand_id
1 'polypeptide(L)'
;MLEAVAEGVEWADGAVTLRWLGQWPAVSVWSGGVTAVLAAHGRAGDTTIRWLPTPTPTPTPPTAPSPAPTASSAPAPPAAGKTVRQVPAQGALWIPAAGADGLCVRCGRVWPCLSCGP
;
A
#
# COMPACT_ATOMS: atom_id res chain seq x y z
N MET A 1 10.26 1.14 -27.86
CA MET A 1 9.98 1.19 -26.41
C MET A 1 8.52 1.57 -26.29
N LEU A 2 7.65 0.68 -25.80
CA LEU A 2 6.23 1.02 -25.62
C LEU A 2 6.15 1.95 -24.40
N GLU A 3 5.62 3.17 -24.58
CA GLU A 3 5.33 4.06 -23.46
C GLU A 3 4.11 3.53 -22.70
N ALA A 4 4.26 3.34 -21.40
CA ALA A 4 3.13 2.97 -20.55
C ALA A 4 2.24 4.20 -20.34
N VAL A 5 0.95 4.06 -20.64
CA VAL A 5 -0.07 5.09 -20.35
C VAL A 5 -0.58 5.02 -18.92
N ALA A 6 -0.34 3.90 -18.23
CA ALA A 6 -0.66 3.69 -16.84
C ALA A 6 0.24 2.61 -16.22
N GLU A 7 0.42 2.69 -14.90
CA GLU A 7 1.00 1.64 -14.07
C GLU A 7 0.00 1.22 -13.00
N GLY A 8 0.05 -0.02 -12.53
CA GLY A 8 -0.91 -0.44 -11.52
C GLY A 8 -0.68 -1.83 -10.97
N VAL A 9 -1.61 -2.25 -10.13
CA VAL A 9 -1.63 -3.56 -9.46
C VAL A 9 -3.03 -4.14 -9.52
N GLU A 10 -3.10 -5.45 -9.68
CA GLU A 10 -4.29 -6.24 -9.40
C GLU A 10 -4.16 -6.82 -7.99
N TRP A 11 -5.17 -6.56 -7.18
CA TRP A 11 -5.26 -7.01 -5.80
C TRP A 11 -5.79 -8.45 -5.74
N ALA A 12 -5.57 -9.12 -4.61
CA ALA A 12 -5.97 -10.52 -4.43
C ALA A 12 -7.49 -10.75 -4.50
N ASP A 13 -8.29 -9.71 -4.27
CA ASP A 13 -9.75 -9.72 -4.43
C ASP A 13 -10.21 -9.46 -5.88
N GLY A 14 -9.27 -9.30 -6.82
CA GLY A 14 -9.53 -9.02 -8.23
C GLY A 14 -9.75 -7.54 -8.54
N ALA A 15 -9.71 -6.64 -7.55
CA ALA A 15 -9.77 -5.21 -7.82
C ALA A 15 -8.47 -4.73 -8.52
N VAL A 16 -8.58 -3.73 -9.39
CA VAL A 16 -7.40 -3.12 -10.04
C VAL A 16 -7.26 -1.67 -9.62
N THR A 17 -6.05 -1.25 -9.25
CA THR A 17 -5.70 0.16 -9.05
C THR A 17 -4.69 0.59 -10.10
N LEU A 18 -5.01 1.65 -10.84
CA LEU A 18 -4.15 2.24 -11.86
C LEU A 18 -3.77 3.67 -11.52
N ARG A 19 -2.51 4.01 -11.78
CA ARG A 19 -1.97 5.37 -11.86
C ARG A 19 -1.78 5.71 -13.34
N TRP A 20 -2.58 6.63 -13.85
CA TRP A 20 -2.50 7.13 -15.22
C TRP A 20 -1.31 8.06 -15.38
N LEU A 21 -0.57 7.86 -16.45
CA LEU A 21 0.63 8.61 -16.83
C LEU A 21 0.29 9.54 -18.01
N GLY A 22 0.85 10.75 -18.02
CA GLY A 22 0.61 11.73 -19.08
C GLY A 22 0.40 13.14 -18.55
N GLN A 23 -0.21 14.00 -19.38
CA GLN A 23 -0.45 15.41 -19.06
C GLN A 23 -1.40 15.61 -17.86
N TRP A 24 -2.30 14.67 -17.64
CA TRP A 24 -3.33 14.72 -16.60
C TRP A 24 -3.25 13.46 -15.73
N PRO A 25 -2.29 13.39 -14.79
CA PRO A 25 -2.12 12.22 -13.95
C PRO A 25 -3.32 12.03 -13.02
N ALA A 26 -3.77 10.79 -12.89
CA ALA A 26 -4.92 10.42 -12.06
C ALA A 26 -4.74 9.01 -11.48
N VAL A 27 -5.51 8.69 -10.44
CA VAL A 27 -5.61 7.33 -9.89
C VAL A 27 -7.06 6.86 -10.03
N SER A 28 -7.25 5.61 -10.45
CA SER A 28 -8.58 4.99 -10.56
C SER A 28 -8.56 3.59 -9.97
N VAL A 29 -9.68 3.20 -9.35
CA VAL A 29 -9.90 1.87 -8.80
C VAL A 29 -11.07 1.20 -9.53
N TRP A 30 -10.89 -0.07 -9.91
CA TRP A 30 -11.83 -0.85 -10.71
C TRP A 30 -12.20 -2.14 -9.99
N SER A 31 -13.41 -2.20 -9.43
CA SER A 31 -13.91 -3.40 -8.74
C SER A 31 -14.25 -4.56 -9.68
N GLY A 32 -14.45 -4.29 -10.97
CA GLY A 32 -14.64 -5.32 -12.00
C GLY A 32 -13.33 -5.88 -12.57
N GLY A 33 -12.20 -5.55 -11.95
CA GLY A 33 -10.88 -6.03 -12.30
C GLY A 33 -10.39 -5.64 -13.70
N VAL A 34 -9.45 -6.42 -14.20
CA VAL A 34 -8.79 -6.21 -15.51
C VAL A 34 -9.78 -6.17 -16.66
N THR A 35 -10.82 -6.99 -16.62
CA THR A 35 -11.87 -7.03 -17.66
C THR A 35 -12.58 -5.69 -17.78
N ALA A 36 -12.91 -5.04 -16.65
CA ALA A 36 -13.55 -3.73 -16.66
C ALA A 36 -12.63 -2.64 -17.23
N VAL A 37 -11.34 -2.69 -16.88
CA VAL A 37 -10.32 -1.79 -17.45
C VAL A 37 -10.25 -1.94 -18.97
N LEU A 38 -10.16 -3.18 -19.47
CA LEU A 38 -10.07 -3.45 -20.90
C LEU A 38 -11.37 -3.11 -21.65
N ALA A 39 -12.53 -3.31 -21.05
CA ALA A 39 -13.81 -2.91 -21.65
C ALA A 39 -13.91 -1.38 -21.82
N ALA A 40 -13.40 -0.61 -20.86
CA ALA A 40 -13.42 0.85 -20.90
C ALA A 40 -12.33 1.44 -21.81
N HIS A 41 -11.10 0.91 -21.73
CA HIS A 41 -9.90 1.51 -22.32
C HIS A 41 -9.25 0.69 -23.44
N GLY A 42 -9.57 -0.61 -23.56
CA GLY A 42 -8.94 -1.55 -24.51
C GLY A 42 -9.67 -1.70 -25.85
N ARG A 43 -10.39 -0.67 -26.33
CA ARG A 43 -11.07 -0.76 -27.63
C ARG A 43 -10.05 -0.91 -28.77
N ALA A 44 -10.40 -1.74 -29.74
CA ALA A 44 -9.66 -1.96 -30.99
C ALA A 44 -8.21 -2.49 -30.87
N GLY A 45 -7.77 -2.94 -29.69
CA GLY A 45 -6.42 -3.47 -29.50
C GLY A 45 -5.33 -2.40 -29.32
N ASP A 46 -5.72 -1.12 -29.23
CA ASP A 46 -4.79 0.00 -29.09
C ASP A 46 -4.10 0.05 -27.71
N THR A 47 -4.66 -0.65 -26.71
CA THR A 47 -4.10 -0.74 -25.36
C THR A 47 -3.90 -2.20 -24.97
N THR A 48 -2.72 -2.51 -24.46
CA THR A 48 -2.37 -3.85 -23.96
C THR A 48 -1.92 -3.77 -22.50
N ILE A 49 -2.19 -4.83 -21.73
CA ILE A 49 -1.68 -4.97 -20.37
C ILE A 49 -0.42 -5.82 -20.43
N ARG A 50 0.67 -5.29 -19.87
CA ARG A 50 1.92 -6.00 -19.68
C ARG A 50 2.13 -6.27 -18.19
N TRP A 51 2.02 -7.53 -17.81
CA TRP A 51 2.36 -7.97 -16.45
C TRP A 51 3.88 -7.92 -16.26
N LEU A 52 4.30 -7.25 -15.19
CA LEU A 52 5.68 -7.29 -14.76
C LEU A 52 5.94 -8.63 -14.06
N PRO A 53 7.14 -9.22 -14.21
CA PRO A 53 7.47 -10.43 -13.49
C PRO A 53 7.35 -10.17 -11.99
N THR A 54 6.74 -11.11 -11.27
CA THR A 54 6.75 -11.09 -9.81
C THR A 54 8.21 -11.01 -9.35
N PRO A 55 8.60 -9.98 -8.57
CA PRO A 55 9.96 -9.92 -8.06
C PRO A 55 10.21 -11.17 -7.23
N THR A 56 11.21 -11.97 -7.60
CA THR A 56 11.65 -13.08 -6.76
C THR A 56 12.07 -12.46 -5.43
N PRO A 57 11.48 -12.87 -4.29
CA PRO A 57 11.96 -12.39 -3.01
C PRO A 57 13.44 -12.76 -2.93
N THR A 58 14.30 -11.75 -2.79
CA THR A 58 15.71 -12.02 -2.49
C THR A 58 15.71 -12.81 -1.20
N PRO A 59 16.29 -14.02 -1.16
CA PRO A 59 16.28 -14.82 0.06
C PRO A 59 16.89 -13.98 1.17
N THR A 60 16.09 -13.67 2.19
CA THR A 60 16.60 -13.06 3.40
C THR A 60 17.71 -13.98 3.91
N PRO A 61 18.96 -13.51 4.06
CA PRO A 61 20.00 -14.36 4.61
C PRO A 61 19.51 -14.91 5.95
N PRO A 62 19.73 -16.20 6.26
CA PRO A 62 19.31 -16.76 7.53
C PRO A 62 19.87 -15.88 8.65
N THR A 63 18.99 -15.29 9.43
CA THR A 63 19.37 -14.53 10.61
C THR A 63 20.16 -15.49 11.49
N ALA A 64 21.48 -15.30 11.61
CA ALA A 64 22.25 -15.99 12.63
C ALA A 64 21.52 -15.85 13.96
N PRO A 65 21.48 -16.89 14.83
CA PRO A 65 20.83 -16.76 16.12
C PRO A 65 21.40 -15.53 16.80
N SER A 66 20.53 -14.54 17.03
CA SER A 66 20.90 -13.35 17.80
C SER A 66 21.49 -13.87 19.11
N PRO A 67 22.72 -13.47 19.49
CA PRO A 67 23.24 -13.84 20.80
C PRO A 67 22.18 -13.44 21.84
N ALA A 68 21.94 -14.34 22.81
CA ALA A 68 20.98 -14.09 23.88
C ALA A 68 21.24 -12.69 24.45
N PRO A 69 20.21 -11.87 24.71
CA PRO A 69 20.41 -10.53 25.24
C PRO A 69 21.12 -10.70 26.58
N THR A 70 22.42 -10.42 26.60
CA THR A 70 23.10 -10.11 27.85
C THR A 70 22.35 -8.89 28.35
N ALA A 71 21.75 -8.97 29.54
CA ALA A 71 21.11 -7.85 30.19
C ALA A 71 22.17 -6.77 30.44
N SER A 72 22.42 -5.98 29.40
CA SER A 72 23.17 -4.75 29.46
C SER A 72 22.16 -3.73 29.94
N SER A 73 22.36 -3.26 31.16
CA SER A 73 21.71 -2.06 31.69
C SER A 73 22.14 -0.85 30.87
N ALA A 74 21.73 -0.81 29.60
CA ALA A 74 21.87 0.34 28.72
C ALA A 74 20.66 1.25 28.99
N PRO A 75 20.88 2.55 29.24
CA PRO A 75 19.77 3.48 29.36
C PRO A 75 18.96 3.45 28.06
N ALA A 76 17.63 3.50 28.20
CA ALA A 76 16.70 3.50 27.08
C ALA A 76 17.15 4.48 25.98
N PRO A 77 17.12 4.08 24.69
CA PRO A 77 17.40 5.03 23.62
C PRO A 77 16.38 6.17 23.70
N PRO A 78 16.80 7.44 23.53
CA PRO A 78 15.83 8.50 23.34
C PRO A 78 14.99 8.13 22.11
N ALA A 79 13.67 8.20 22.27
CA ALA A 79 12.71 7.94 21.20
C ALA A 79 13.07 8.80 19.97
N ALA A 80 13.72 8.19 18.99
CA ALA A 80 13.92 8.79 17.68
C ALA A 80 12.56 8.76 16.96
N GLY A 81 11.73 9.74 17.29
CA GLY A 81 10.49 10.01 16.58
C GLY A 81 10.81 10.27 15.13
N LYS A 82 10.48 9.32 14.25
CA LYS A 82 10.25 9.64 12.84
C LYS A 82 9.03 10.54 12.83
N THR A 83 9.27 11.85 12.84
CA THR A 83 8.21 12.85 12.71
C THR A 83 7.65 12.70 11.31
N VAL A 84 6.61 11.88 11.15
CA VAL A 84 5.69 12.02 10.04
C VAL A 84 5.23 13.46 10.11
N ARG A 85 5.53 14.25 9.08
CA ARG A 85 5.09 15.63 9.00
C ARG A 85 3.58 15.61 8.85
N GLN A 86 2.88 15.56 9.97
CA GLN A 86 1.45 15.75 10.02
C GLN A 86 1.19 17.18 9.56
N VAL A 87 0.57 17.33 8.40
CA VAL A 87 -0.07 18.59 8.04
C VAL A 87 -1.33 18.64 8.90
N PRO A 88 -1.47 19.59 9.84
CA PRO A 88 -2.69 19.70 10.62
C PRO A 88 -3.77 20.24 9.68
N ALA A 89 -4.51 19.33 9.04
CA ALA A 89 -5.81 19.66 8.50
C ALA A 89 -6.73 19.82 9.73
N GLN A 90 -6.87 21.05 10.20
CA GLN A 90 -7.82 21.39 11.25
C GLN A 90 -9.20 20.93 10.78
N GLY A 91 -9.79 19.95 11.48
CA GLY A 91 -11.07 19.32 11.11
C GLY A 91 -10.98 18.03 10.29
N ALA A 92 -9.78 17.50 9.98
CA ALA A 92 -9.67 16.18 9.36
C ALA A 92 -9.97 15.08 10.39
N LEU A 93 -10.93 14.23 10.05
CA LEU A 93 -11.21 13.01 10.78
C LEU A 93 -9.98 12.10 10.71
N TRP A 94 -9.33 11.89 11.86
CA TRP A 94 -8.23 10.93 11.96
C TRP A 94 -8.81 9.53 12.05
N ILE A 95 -8.37 8.65 11.13
CA ILE A 95 -8.76 7.24 11.11
C ILE A 95 -7.47 6.40 11.11
N PRO A 96 -7.32 5.42 12.01
CA PRO A 96 -6.17 4.51 12.01
C PRO A 96 -6.19 3.63 10.74
N ALA A 97 -5.02 3.09 10.39
CA ALA A 97 -4.91 2.14 9.30
C ALA A 97 -5.84 0.92 9.52
N ALA A 98 -6.45 0.44 8.44
CA ALA A 98 -7.11 -0.86 8.42
C ALA A 98 -6.05 -1.97 8.34
N GLY A 99 -6.28 -3.06 9.07
CA GLY A 99 -5.63 -4.34 8.85
C GLY A 99 -6.20 -5.04 7.62
N ALA A 100 -5.48 -6.05 7.14
CA ALA A 100 -5.92 -6.85 5.99
C ALA A 100 -7.24 -7.60 6.24
N ASP A 101 -7.65 -7.73 7.49
CA ASP A 101 -8.89 -8.31 7.99
C ASP A 101 -10.06 -7.32 8.07
N GLY A 102 -9.86 -6.06 7.66
CA GLY A 102 -10.87 -5.01 7.78
C GLY A 102 -11.04 -4.49 9.21
N LEU A 103 -10.11 -4.81 10.13
CA LEU A 103 -10.13 -4.34 11.51
C LEU A 103 -9.14 -3.19 11.73
N CYS A 104 -9.36 -2.38 12.74
CA CYS A 104 -8.42 -1.33 13.16
C CYS A 104 -7.14 -1.97 13.71
N VAL A 105 -5.97 -1.62 13.16
CA VAL A 105 -4.67 -2.15 13.63
C VAL A 105 -4.35 -1.80 15.09
N ARG A 106 -5.04 -0.80 15.67
CA ARG A 106 -4.81 -0.34 17.05
C ARG A 106 -5.70 -1.02 18.08
N CYS A 107 -6.96 -1.33 17.73
CA CYS A 107 -7.95 -1.83 18.70
C CYS A 107 -8.72 -3.08 18.25
N GLY A 108 -8.52 -3.57 17.02
CA GLY A 108 -9.18 -4.79 16.52
C GLY A 108 -10.67 -4.66 16.22
N ARG A 109 -11.27 -3.47 16.28
CA ARG A 109 -12.68 -3.24 15.91
C ARG A 109 -12.84 -3.05 14.41
N VAL A 110 -14.04 -3.31 13.88
CA VAL A 110 -14.39 -3.10 12.46
C VAL A 110 -14.05 -1.68 12.03
N TRP A 111 -13.44 -1.57 10.85
CA TRP A 111 -13.06 -0.30 10.24
C TRP A 111 -14.24 0.30 9.43
N PRO A 112 -14.42 1.65 9.36
CA PRO A 112 -13.58 2.71 9.93
C PRO A 112 -13.73 2.85 11.45
N CYS A 113 -12.60 2.85 12.16
CA CYS A 113 -12.58 3.04 13.60
C CYS A 113 -12.44 4.52 13.94
N LEU A 114 -13.50 5.11 14.49
CA LEU A 114 -13.53 6.50 14.95
C LEU A 114 -13.13 6.66 16.42
N SER A 115 -12.93 5.54 17.14
CA SER A 115 -12.59 5.55 18.57
C SER A 115 -11.09 5.70 18.83
N CYS A 116 -10.25 5.31 17.87
CA CYS A 116 -8.81 5.52 18.00
C CYS A 116 -8.52 6.93 17.46
N GLY A 117 -8.03 7.82 18.33
CA GLY A 117 -7.43 9.09 17.93
C GLY A 117 -5.97 8.90 17.50
N PRO A 118 -5.29 9.97 17.04
CA PRO A 118 -3.86 9.96 16.70
C PRO A 118 -2.97 9.42 17.81
#